data_AF-A0A4P9K6I2-F1
#
_entry.id   AF-A0A4P9K6I2-F1
#
_cell.length_a   1.000
_cell.length_b   1.000
_cell.length_c   1.000
_cell.angle_alpha   90.00
_cell.angle_beta   90.00
_cell.angle_gamma   90.00
#
_symmetry.space_group_name_H-M   'P 1'
#
loop_
_entity.id
_entity.type
_entity.pdbx_description
1 polymer ?
#
loop_
_entity_poly.entity_id
_entity_poly.type
_entity_poly.pdbx_seq_one_letter_code
_entity_poly.pdbx_strand_id
1 'polypeptide(L)'
;MNNPDKFDYICGVLFAKLYENFPVPIKTADIEEFDNPEEYKFRMHSFRWLKENGLIEGNLVSDGSMNNVRATLKGLTILKVTPESLNQKKSVGEALMDAAKIKAPDLIAEAAKSIFLRF
;
A
#
# COMPACT_ATOMS: atom_id res chain seq x y z
N MET A 1 -13.35 10.96 -1.46
CA MET A 1 -13.22 9.55 -1.03
C MET A 1 -13.70 9.39 0.39
N ASN A 2 -14.42 8.31 0.67
CA ASN A 2 -14.75 7.90 2.03
C ASN A 2 -13.50 7.32 2.73
N ASN A 3 -13.59 6.98 4.01
CA ASN A 3 -12.44 6.45 4.76
C ASN A 3 -11.90 5.11 4.21
N PRO A 4 -12.73 4.10 3.88
CA PRO A 4 -12.26 2.89 3.21
C PRO A 4 -11.46 3.14 1.92
N ASP A 5 -11.98 3.96 1.00
CA ASP A 5 -11.30 4.23 -0.27
C ASP A 5 -9.94 4.93 -0.04
N LYS A 6 -9.84 5.81 0.95
CA LYS A 6 -8.57 6.45 1.33
C LYS A 6 -7.57 5.43 1.89
N PHE A 7 -8.04 4.50 2.71
CA PHE A 7 -7.20 3.44 3.28
C PHE A 7 -6.67 2.54 2.17
N ASP A 8 -7.53 2.13 1.25
CA ASP A 8 -7.19 1.32 0.08
C ASP A 8 -6.12 2.02 -0.78
N TYR A 9 -6.30 3.32 -1.06
CA TYR A 9 -5.32 4.13 -1.79
C TYR A 9 -3.94 4.13 -1.11
N ILE A 10 -3.88 4.40 0.20
CA ILE A 10 -2.62 4.41 0.96
C ILE A 10 -1.95 3.03 0.92
N CYS A 11 -2.72 1.96 1.07
CA CYS A 11 -2.21 0.60 0.96
C CYS A 11 -1.62 0.34 -0.42
N GLY A 12 -2.36 0.68 -1.48
CA GLY A 12 -1.93 0.49 -2.86
C GLY A 12 -0.60 1.19 -3.17
N VAL A 13 -0.49 2.47 -2.81
CA VAL A 13 0.75 3.25 -2.98
C VAL A 13 1.91 2.62 -2.19
N LEU A 14 1.70 2.35 -0.90
CA LEU A 14 2.76 1.82 -0.05
C LEU A 14 3.25 0.46 -0.56
N PHE A 15 2.34 -0.47 -0.83
CA PHE A 15 2.73 -1.80 -1.28
C PHE A 15 3.35 -1.80 -2.67
N ALA A 16 2.96 -0.91 -3.58
CA ALA A 16 3.64 -0.73 -4.85
C ALA A 16 5.12 -0.34 -4.66
N LYS A 17 5.38 0.65 -3.79
CA LYS A 17 6.75 1.09 -3.46
C LYS A 17 7.57 0.00 -2.75
N LEU A 18 6.95 -0.75 -1.84
CA LEU A 18 7.60 -1.87 -1.18
C LEU A 18 7.93 -3.02 -2.14
N TYR A 19 7.05 -3.28 -3.11
CA TYR A 19 7.31 -4.28 -4.15
C TYR A 19 8.44 -3.86 -5.08
N GLU A 20 8.43 -2.60 -5.53
CA GLU A 20 9.48 -2.02 -6.39
C GLU A 20 10.87 -2.08 -5.74
N ASN A 21 10.95 -1.85 -4.43
CA ASN A 21 12.23 -1.79 -3.71
C ASN A 21 12.62 -3.11 -3.03
N PHE A 22 11.78 -4.16 -3.07
CA PHE A 22 12.05 -5.39 -2.33
C PHE A 22 13.41 -6.00 -2.74
N PRO A 23 14.26 -6.44 -1.78
CA PRO A 23 14.06 -6.50 -0.32
C PRO A 23 14.63 -5.28 0.43
N VAL A 24 14.96 -4.19 -0.25
CA VAL A 24 15.51 -2.98 0.36
C VAL A 24 14.41 -2.23 1.14
N PRO A 25 14.64 -1.84 2.42
CA PRO A 25 13.67 -1.04 3.15
C PRO A 25 13.58 0.37 2.58
N ILE A 26 12.42 1.00 2.68
CA ILE A 26 12.20 2.39 2.28
C ILE A 26 11.82 3.27 3.47
N LYS A 27 11.80 4.60 3.24
CA LYS A 27 11.18 5.57 4.14
C LYS A 27 9.90 6.07 3.50
N THR A 28 8.82 6.17 4.25
CA THR A 28 7.55 6.68 3.69
C THR A 28 7.57 8.19 3.48
N ALA A 29 8.53 8.89 4.08
CA ALA A 29 8.77 10.31 3.82
C ALA A 29 9.30 10.58 2.40
N ASP A 30 9.86 9.56 1.73
CA ASP A 30 10.37 9.68 0.36
C ASP A 30 9.29 9.36 -0.70
N ILE A 31 8.03 9.16 -0.27
CA ILE A 31 6.90 8.83 -1.16
C ILE A 31 6.08 10.11 -1.38
N GLU A 32 6.24 10.72 -2.56
CA GLU A 32 5.60 12.00 -2.94
C GLU A 32 4.07 11.96 -2.79
N GLU A 33 3.43 10.81 -3.03
CA GLU A 33 1.98 10.64 -2.88
C GLU A 33 1.49 10.85 -1.43
N PHE A 34 2.39 10.90 -0.46
CA PHE A 34 2.09 11.12 0.96
C PHE A 34 2.35 12.55 1.45
N ASP A 35 2.72 13.48 0.57
CA ASP A 35 3.04 14.88 0.93
C ASP A 35 1.82 15.74 1.29
N ASN A 36 0.61 15.19 1.28
CA ASN A 36 -0.59 15.90 1.74
C ASN A 36 -0.64 15.97 3.28
N PRO A 37 -0.53 17.18 3.89
CA PRO A 37 -0.53 17.33 5.35
C PRO A 37 -1.91 17.10 5.97
N GLU A 38 -3.00 17.35 5.24
CA GLU A 38 -4.37 17.15 5.73
C GLU A 38 -4.70 15.67 5.96
N GLU A 39 -4.00 14.77 5.26
CA GLU A 39 -4.21 13.33 5.35
C GLU A 39 -3.19 12.63 6.26
N TYR A 40 -2.32 13.41 6.90
CA TYR A 40 -1.25 12.93 7.78
C TYR A 40 -1.76 11.96 8.86
N LYS A 41 -2.78 12.37 9.64
CA LYS A 41 -3.30 11.56 10.74
C LYS A 41 -3.87 10.24 10.24
N PHE A 42 -4.66 10.29 9.17
CA PHE A 42 -5.29 9.10 8.61
C PHE A 42 -4.22 8.13 8.09
N ARG A 43 -3.23 8.64 7.34
CA ARG A 43 -2.09 7.87 6.84
C ARG A 43 -1.29 7.20 7.95
N MET A 44 -0.95 7.93 9.01
CA MET A 44 -0.25 7.38 10.17
C MET A 44 -1.05 6.23 10.82
N HIS A 45 -2.37 6.37 10.95
CA HIS A 45 -3.22 5.30 11.48
C HIS A 45 -3.29 4.08 10.53
N SER A 46 -3.34 4.30 9.22
CA SER A 46 -3.27 3.22 8.22
C SER A 46 -1.97 2.43 8.34
N PHE A 47 -0.83 3.12 8.39
CA PHE A 47 0.49 2.52 8.56
C PHE A 47 0.59 1.69 9.85
N ARG A 48 0.09 2.25 10.97
CA ARG A 48 0.03 1.56 12.25
C ARG A 48 -0.79 0.29 12.15
N TRP A 49 -1.98 0.36 11.55
CA TRP A 49 -2.86 -0.79 11.38
C TRP A 49 -2.22 -1.89 10.53
N LEU A 50 -1.57 -1.53 9.42
CA LEU A 50 -0.84 -2.48 8.56
C LEU A 50 0.30 -3.18 9.32
N LYS A 51 1.04 -2.43 10.14
CA LYS A 51 2.11 -2.97 10.99
C LYS A 51 1.56 -3.89 12.07
N GLU A 52 0.52 -3.48 12.79
CA GLU A 52 -0.12 -4.28 13.85
C GLU A 52 -0.71 -5.60 13.31
N ASN A 53 -1.16 -5.60 12.05
CA ASN A 53 -1.65 -6.80 11.37
C ASN A 53 -0.55 -7.62 10.69
N GLY A 54 0.71 -7.24 10.88
CA GLY A 54 1.89 -7.96 10.40
C GLY A 54 2.01 -7.96 8.87
N LEU A 55 1.47 -6.97 8.17
CA LEU A 55 1.58 -6.84 6.71
C LEU A 55 2.86 -6.10 6.30
N ILE A 56 3.26 -5.13 7.11
CA ILE A 56 4.51 -4.40 6.97
C ILE A 56 5.29 -4.46 8.28
N GLU A 57 6.59 -4.31 8.19
CA GLU A 57 7.47 -4.00 9.31
C GLU A 57 8.06 -2.60 9.12
N GLY A 58 8.58 -2.01 10.20
CA GLY A 58 9.19 -0.68 10.18
C GLY A 58 8.95 0.11 11.47
N ASN A 59 9.54 1.30 11.53
CA ASN A 59 9.55 2.14 12.71
C ASN A 59 8.76 3.43 12.45
N LEU A 60 7.65 3.63 13.17
CA LEU A 60 6.96 4.91 13.21
C LEU A 60 7.89 5.95 13.84
N VAL A 61 7.98 7.12 13.22
CA VAL A 61 8.75 8.26 13.73
C VAL A 61 7.80 9.40 14.13
N SER A 62 8.32 10.41 14.83
CA SER A 62 7.52 11.48 15.44
C SER A 62 6.79 12.37 14.44
N ASP A 63 7.29 12.44 13.20
CA ASP A 63 6.65 13.13 12.09
C ASP A 63 5.56 12.27 11.40
N GLY A 64 5.26 11.10 11.98
CA GLY A 64 4.27 10.08 11.58
C GLY A 64 4.50 9.44 10.21
N SER A 65 5.68 9.64 9.63
CA SER A 65 6.21 8.73 8.63
C SER A 65 6.70 7.43 9.28
N MET A 66 7.14 6.48 8.44
CA MET A 66 7.83 5.28 8.88
C MET A 66 9.19 5.14 8.19
N ASN A 67 10.19 4.70 8.97
CA ASN A 67 11.51 4.34 8.50
C ASN A 67 11.69 2.81 8.48
N ASN A 68 12.62 2.35 7.65
CA ASN A 68 12.95 0.93 7.48
C ASN A 68 11.72 0.07 7.15
N VAL A 69 10.86 0.58 6.27
CA VAL A 69 9.61 -0.08 5.94
C VAL A 69 9.84 -1.19 4.94
N ARG A 70 9.32 -2.39 5.23
CA ARG A 70 9.36 -3.57 4.36
C ARG A 70 8.03 -4.29 4.40
N ALA A 71 7.69 -4.97 3.30
CA ALA A 71 6.61 -5.95 3.30
C ALA A 71 7.08 -7.20 4.07
N THR A 72 6.25 -7.70 4.98
CA THR A 72 6.49 -9.00 5.64
C THR A 72 6.19 -10.15 4.68
N LEU A 73 6.45 -11.40 5.07
CA LEU A 73 5.98 -12.55 4.30
C LEU A 73 4.46 -12.50 4.06
N LYS A 74 3.67 -12.13 5.08
CA LYS A 74 2.21 -11.97 4.96
C LYS A 74 1.83 -10.86 3.99
N GLY A 75 2.51 -9.71 4.04
CA GLY A 75 2.31 -8.60 3.10
C GLY A 75 2.69 -8.95 1.66
N LEU A 76 3.79 -9.70 1.46
CA LEU A 76 4.21 -10.18 0.15
C LEU A 76 3.25 -11.24 -0.40
N THR A 77 2.70 -12.11 0.45
CA THR A 77 1.67 -13.07 0.02
C THR A 77 0.46 -12.35 -0.52
N ILE A 78 0.01 -11.28 0.15
CA ILE A 78 -1.07 -10.40 -0.32
C ILE A 78 -0.74 -9.78 -1.68
N LEU A 79 0.48 -9.27 -1.86
CA LEU A 79 0.93 -8.67 -3.13
C LEU A 79 1.00 -9.66 -4.30
N LYS A 80 1.30 -10.93 -3.99
CA LYS A 80 1.39 -12.03 -4.95
C LYS A 80 0.05 -12.71 -5.22
N VAL A 81 -1.03 -12.31 -4.54
CA VAL A 81 -2.36 -12.81 -4.88
C VAL A 81 -2.71 -12.29 -6.28
N THR A 82 -3.12 -13.20 -7.16
CA THR A 82 -3.78 -12.88 -8.42
C THR A 82 -5.28 -12.94 -8.15
N PRO A 83 -6.04 -11.83 -8.18
CA PRO A 83 -7.47 -11.87 -7.93
C PRO A 83 -8.16 -12.47 -9.15
N GLU A 84 -8.99 -13.49 -8.92
CA GLU A 84 -9.92 -13.97 -9.95
C GLU A 84 -10.87 -12.85 -10.42
N SER A 85 -11.12 -11.85 -9.56
CA SER A 85 -11.94 -10.67 -9.86
C SER A 85 -11.30 -9.68 -10.84
N LEU A 86 -9.99 -9.73 -11.11
CA LEU A 86 -9.35 -8.81 -12.05
C LEU A 86 -9.44 -9.24 -13.51
N ASN A 87 -9.92 -10.46 -13.81
CA ASN A 87 -10.07 -11.00 -15.17
C ASN A 87 -8.85 -10.72 -16.09
N GLN A 88 -7.67 -10.61 -15.49
CA GLN A 88 -6.42 -10.24 -16.13
C GLN A 88 -5.34 -11.19 -15.64
N LYS A 89 -4.49 -11.63 -16.57
CA LYS A 89 -3.36 -12.54 -16.35
C LYS A 89 -2.23 -11.95 -15.46
N LYS A 90 -2.53 -10.97 -14.60
CA LYS A 90 -1.58 -10.15 -13.83
C LYS A 90 -1.93 -10.18 -12.33
N SER A 91 -0.91 -10.26 -11.49
CA SER A 91 -1.01 -10.18 -10.02
C SER A 91 -1.51 -8.81 -9.53
N VAL A 92 -2.01 -8.71 -8.28
CA VAL A 92 -2.37 -7.42 -7.66
C VAL A 92 -1.19 -6.44 -7.70
N GLY A 93 0.03 -6.91 -7.43
CA GLY A 93 1.23 -6.07 -7.51
C GLY A 93 1.46 -5.46 -8.89
N GLU A 94 1.24 -6.23 -9.96
CA GLU A 94 1.34 -5.74 -11.35
C GLU A 94 0.21 -4.75 -11.68
N ALA A 95 -1.01 -5.00 -11.21
CA ALA A 95 -2.14 -4.09 -11.38
C ALA A 95 -1.93 -2.76 -10.65
N LEU A 96 -1.41 -2.78 -9.41
CA LEU A 96 -1.08 -1.60 -8.63
C LEU A 96 0.06 -0.79 -9.25
N MET A 97 1.10 -1.47 -9.74
CA MET A 97 2.24 -0.82 -10.41
C MET A 97 1.81 -0.15 -11.72
N ASP A 98 0.97 -0.81 -12.52
CA ASP A 98 0.44 -0.23 -13.75
C ASP A 98 -0.46 0.97 -13.42
N ALA A 99 -1.35 0.88 -12.42
CA ALA A 99 -2.23 1.98 -12.01
C ALA A 99 -1.47 3.21 -11.45
N ALA A 100 -0.41 2.98 -10.68
CA ALA A 100 0.45 4.05 -10.15
C ALA A 100 1.16 4.82 -11.26
N LYS A 101 1.64 4.14 -12.31
CA LYS A 101 2.32 4.77 -13.46
C LYS A 101 1.43 5.75 -14.23
N ILE A 102 0.13 5.49 -14.29
CA ILE A 102 -0.86 6.33 -15.01
C ILE A 102 -1.52 7.38 -14.10
N LYS A 103 -1.14 7.44 -12.81
CA LYS A 103 -1.72 8.34 -11.80
C LYS A 103 -3.26 8.30 -11.79
N ALA A 104 -3.84 7.10 -11.92
CA ALA A 104 -5.29 6.90 -11.96
C ALA A 104 -5.81 6.39 -10.60
N PRO A 105 -6.38 7.26 -9.74
CA PRO A 105 -6.72 6.91 -8.36
C PRO A 105 -7.76 5.79 -8.25
N ASP A 106 -8.72 5.75 -9.18
CA ASP A 106 -9.79 4.76 -9.20
C ASP A 106 -9.26 3.35 -9.48
N LEU A 107 -8.26 3.21 -10.35
CA LEU A 107 -7.61 1.92 -10.65
C LEU A 107 -6.74 1.43 -9.49
N ILE A 108 -6.11 2.35 -8.76
CA ILE A 108 -5.35 2.03 -7.54
C ILE A 108 -6.32 1.50 -6.46
N ALA A 109 -7.47 2.15 -6.28
CA ALA A 109 -8.48 1.74 -5.33
C ALA A 109 -9.12 0.38 -5.70
N GLU A 110 -9.43 0.14 -6.97
CA GLU A 110 -9.97 -1.14 -7.46
C GLU A 110 -9.01 -2.32 -7.19
N ALA A 111 -7.72 -2.12 -7.50
CA ALA A 111 -6.71 -3.13 -7.26
C ALA A 111 -6.49 -3.38 -5.75
N ALA A 112 -6.55 -2.34 -4.92
CA ALA A 112 -6.47 -2.48 -3.47
C ALA A 112 -7.69 -3.20 -2.87
N LYS A 113 -8.91 -2.97 -3.37
CA LYS A 113 -10.13 -3.69 -2.91
C LYS A 113 -10.01 -5.20 -3.07
N SER A 114 -9.31 -5.66 -4.10
CA SER A 114 -9.09 -7.09 -4.36
C SER A 114 -8.20 -7.78 -3.30
N ILE A 115 -7.45 -7.01 -2.50
CA ILE A 115 -6.63 -7.50 -1.38
C ILE A 115 -7.51 -7.99 -0.22
N PHE A 116 -8.66 -7.35 0.00
CA PHE A 116 -9.45 -7.53 1.22
C PHE A 116 -10.64 -8.49 1.06
N LEU A 117 -10.98 -8.90 -0.16
CA LEU A 117 -12.06 -9.88 -0.44
C LEU A 117 -11.73 -11.33 -0.02
N ARG A 118 -10.59 -11.57 0.65
CA ARG A 118 -10.15 -12.89 1.13
C ARG A 118 -10.11 -13.01 2.66
N PHE A 119 -10.74 -12.06 3.36
CA PHE A 119 -11.02 -12.12 4.80
C PHE A 119 -12.52 -12.03 5.05
#